data_AF-A0A4C1XT88-F1
#
_entry.id   AF-A0A4C1XT88-F1
#
_cell.length_a   1.000
_cell.length_b   1.000
_cell.length_c   1.000
_cell.angle_alpha   90.00
_cell.angle_beta   90.00
_cell.angle_gamma   90.00
#
_symmetry.space_group_name_H-M   'P 1'
#
loop_
_entity.id
_entity.type
_entity.pdbx_description
1 polymer ?
#
loop_
_entity_poly.entity_id
_entity_poly.type
_entity_poly.pdbx_seq_one_letter_code
_entity_poly.pdbx_strand_id
1 'polypeptide(L)'
;MSVSEGRKLYSFFPDVTERINNDSIEPDYVTSQMFTVHGCYSKRLNDKKLNDRKDCDCGWNEETRDQVLWYCLLYDDERKEMLGMLERTMISVVHFANLTSTKENFTAFREFCKRWHDKRMLLKCLGSATQCLVSKKAIVFSNLCTPIDASSLVGPLNSGITTTMSSAVGSLLLPTSRSSAACVGSVSRSSGQGISGTVTRR
;
A
#
# COMPACT_ATOMS: atom_id res chain seq x y z
N MET A 1 -4.42 -27.72 6.26
CA MET A 1 -4.74 -26.74 5.20
C MET A 1 -6.21 -26.92 4.84
N SER A 2 -6.99 -25.85 4.78
CA SER A 2 -8.40 -25.95 4.38
C SER A 2 -8.51 -26.27 2.88
N VAL A 3 -9.56 -26.99 2.47
CA VAL A 3 -9.79 -27.40 1.05
C VAL A 3 -9.87 -26.21 0.07
N SER A 4 -10.04 -24.99 0.57
CA SER A 4 -10.05 -23.75 -0.21
C SER A 4 -8.66 -23.14 -0.42
N GLU A 5 -7.69 -23.38 0.47
CA GLU A 5 -6.34 -22.82 0.36
C GLU A 5 -5.48 -23.57 -0.66
N GLY A 6 -5.59 -24.90 -0.73
CA GLY A 6 -4.92 -25.69 -1.77
C GLY A 6 -5.33 -25.29 -3.19
N ARG A 7 -6.61 -24.94 -3.39
CA ARG A 7 -7.12 -24.45 -4.68
C ARG A 7 -6.51 -23.12 -5.14
N LYS A 8 -6.03 -22.29 -4.21
CA LYS A 8 -5.43 -20.99 -4.55
C LYS A 8 -4.03 -21.15 -5.13
N LEU A 9 -3.24 -22.09 -4.60
CA LEU A 9 -1.91 -22.39 -5.12
C LEU A 9 -1.99 -23.06 -6.50
N TYR A 10 -2.98 -23.93 -6.70
CA TYR A 10 -3.24 -24.61 -7.98
C TYR A 10 -3.42 -23.63 -9.16
N SER A 11 -3.92 -22.42 -8.92
CA SER A 11 -4.04 -21.40 -10.00
C SER A 11 -2.70 -20.93 -10.56
N PHE A 12 -1.62 -20.97 -9.75
CA PHE A 12 -0.25 -20.67 -10.18
C PHE A 12 0.48 -21.91 -10.70
N PHE A 13 0.21 -23.07 -10.09
CA PHE A 13 0.87 -24.33 -10.42
C PHE A 13 -0.19 -25.40 -10.74
N PRO A 14 -0.75 -25.39 -11.95
CA PRO A 14 -1.78 -26.34 -12.36
C PRO A 14 -1.24 -27.76 -12.53
N ASP A 15 0.07 -27.91 -12.81
CA ASP A 15 0.76 -29.20 -12.86
C ASP A 15 1.78 -29.30 -11.71
N VAL A 16 1.53 -30.22 -10.78
CA VAL A 16 2.40 -30.47 -9.63
C VAL A 16 3.70 -31.15 -10.04
N THR A 17 3.68 -31.97 -11.08
CA THR A 17 4.87 -32.65 -11.61
C THR A 17 5.82 -31.65 -12.21
N GLU A 18 5.31 -30.74 -13.04
CA GLU A 18 6.09 -29.63 -13.59
C GLU A 18 6.69 -28.78 -12.47
N ARG A 19 5.91 -28.49 -11.43
CA ARG A 19 6.38 -27.72 -10.27
C ARG A 19 7.53 -28.42 -9.53
N ILE A 20 7.40 -29.72 -9.25
CA ILE A 20 8.41 -30.50 -8.53
C ILE A 20 9.71 -30.57 -9.34
N ASN A 21 9.63 -30.63 -10.67
CA ASN A 21 10.78 -30.68 -11.55
C ASN A 21 11.38 -29.30 -11.87
N ASN A 22 10.76 -28.22 -11.41
CA ASN A 22 11.19 -26.85 -11.71
C ASN A 22 11.88 -26.20 -10.50
N ASP A 23 13.19 -26.43 -10.42
CA ASP A 23 14.07 -25.85 -9.40
C ASP A 23 14.31 -24.34 -9.58
N SER A 24 13.92 -23.77 -10.72
CA SER A 24 14.15 -22.33 -11.01
C SER A 24 13.15 -21.41 -10.30
N ILE A 25 12.10 -21.97 -9.71
CA ILE A 25 11.05 -21.22 -9.03
C ILE A 25 11.17 -21.47 -7.52
N GLU A 26 11.82 -20.56 -6.81
CA GLU A 26 11.90 -20.60 -5.35
C GLU A 26 11.23 -19.35 -4.76
N PRO A 27 10.04 -19.47 -4.15
CA PRO A 27 9.36 -18.33 -3.56
C PRO A 27 10.01 -17.91 -2.26
N ASP A 28 10.34 -16.62 -2.19
CA ASP A 28 10.71 -15.97 -0.94
C ASP A 28 9.50 -15.80 -0.02
N TYR A 29 9.74 -15.26 1.18
CA TYR A 29 8.69 -15.00 2.16
C TYR A 29 7.53 -14.19 1.56
N VAL A 30 7.82 -13.09 0.86
CA VAL A 30 6.80 -12.17 0.35
C VAL A 30 5.98 -12.82 -0.78
N THR A 31 6.64 -13.51 -1.69
CA THR A 31 6.00 -14.21 -2.80
C THR A 31 5.16 -15.38 -2.30
N SER A 32 5.61 -16.10 -1.28
CA SER A 32 4.84 -17.14 -0.60
C SER A 32 3.54 -16.61 0.00
N GLN A 33 3.56 -15.39 0.57
CA GLN A 33 2.38 -14.72 1.09
C GLN A 33 1.36 -14.36 -0.01
N MET A 34 1.86 -14.03 -1.21
CA MET A 34 1.04 -13.77 -2.39
C MET A 34 0.34 -15.06 -2.87
N PHE A 35 1.08 -16.16 -3.03
CA PHE A 35 0.54 -17.43 -3.50
C PHE A 35 -0.56 -18.00 -2.60
N THR A 36 -0.29 -18.03 -1.32
CA THR A 36 -1.16 -18.66 -0.32
C THR A 36 -2.26 -17.73 0.17
N VAL A 37 -2.24 -16.46 -0.28
CA VAL A 37 -3.11 -15.40 0.22
C VAL A 37 -2.94 -15.18 1.73
N HIS A 38 -1.86 -15.65 2.35
CA HIS A 38 -1.60 -15.48 3.79
C HIS A 38 -1.05 -14.08 4.14
N GLY A 39 -0.79 -13.25 3.13
CA GLY A 39 -0.38 -11.87 3.32
C GLY A 39 -1.38 -11.04 4.12
N CYS A 40 -0.93 -9.86 4.55
CA CYS A 40 -1.70 -8.92 5.34
C CYS A 40 -2.80 -8.20 4.52
N TYR A 41 -3.57 -8.89 3.69
CA TYR A 41 -4.70 -8.32 2.94
C TYR A 41 -5.78 -7.84 3.90
N SER A 42 -6.31 -6.62 3.69
CA SER A 42 -7.33 -6.04 4.59
C SER A 42 -8.54 -6.96 4.74
N LYS A 43 -9.05 -7.55 3.65
CA LYS A 43 -10.16 -8.52 3.73
C LYS A 43 -9.81 -9.70 4.64
N ARG A 44 -8.64 -10.33 4.44
CA ARG A 44 -8.23 -11.49 5.25
C ARG A 44 -8.02 -11.14 6.71
N LEU A 45 -7.46 -9.97 7.00
CA LEU A 45 -7.29 -9.50 8.37
C LEU A 45 -8.64 -9.21 9.03
N ASN A 46 -9.58 -8.65 8.27
CA ASN A 46 -10.95 -8.41 8.72
C ASN A 46 -11.70 -9.73 9.00
N ASP A 47 -11.61 -10.73 8.12
CA ASP A 47 -12.18 -12.07 8.34
C ASP A 47 -11.66 -12.70 9.65
N LYS A 48 -10.43 -12.38 10.04
CA LYS A 48 -9.79 -12.82 11.30
C LYS A 48 -10.01 -11.87 12.47
N LYS A 49 -10.79 -10.79 12.30
CA LYS A 49 -11.03 -9.75 13.31
C LYS A 49 -9.74 -9.07 13.82
N LEU A 50 -8.74 -8.96 12.95
CA LEU A 50 -7.46 -8.28 13.22
C LEU A 50 -7.39 -6.89 12.58
N ASN A 51 -8.38 -6.53 11.76
CA ASN A 51 -8.52 -5.21 11.14
C ASN A 51 -10.00 -4.88 10.99
N ASP A 52 -10.42 -3.68 11.37
CA ASP A 52 -11.82 -3.24 11.27
C ASP A 52 -12.22 -2.97 9.81
N ARG A 53 -11.24 -2.62 8.97
CA ARG A 53 -11.45 -2.35 7.55
C ARG A 53 -11.11 -3.57 6.70
N LYS A 54 -11.97 -3.85 5.72
CA LYS A 54 -11.70 -4.82 4.65
C LYS A 54 -11.28 -4.15 3.34
N ASP A 55 -11.47 -2.84 3.22
CA ASP A 55 -11.19 -2.06 2.02
C ASP A 55 -9.69 -1.97 1.73
N CYS A 56 -9.35 -1.82 0.44
CA CYS A 56 -8.02 -1.46 -0.01
C CYS A 56 -7.81 0.06 0.11
N ASP A 57 -6.56 0.48 0.33
CA ASP A 57 -6.20 1.91 0.37
C ASP A 57 -6.39 2.61 -1.00
N CYS A 58 -6.58 1.86 -2.08
CA CYS A 58 -7.00 2.40 -3.37
C CYS A 58 -8.50 2.77 -3.43
N GLY A 59 -9.27 2.56 -2.35
CA GLY A 59 -10.70 2.80 -2.28
C GLY A 59 -11.59 1.62 -2.71
N TRP A 60 -11.00 0.46 -3.03
CA TRP A 60 -11.77 -0.74 -3.36
C TRP A 60 -12.37 -1.39 -2.11
N ASN A 61 -13.61 -1.88 -2.18
CA ASN A 61 -14.38 -2.36 -1.03
C ASN A 61 -13.77 -3.58 -0.31
N GLU A 62 -12.99 -4.40 -1.01
CA GLU A 62 -12.37 -5.59 -0.44
C GLU A 62 -10.99 -5.83 -1.03
N GLU A 63 -9.97 -5.69 -0.20
CA GLU A 63 -8.60 -5.98 -0.61
C GLU A 63 -8.37 -7.50 -0.65
N THR A 64 -8.22 -8.03 -1.86
CA THR A 64 -7.95 -9.45 -2.13
C THR A 64 -6.70 -9.59 -2.99
N ARG A 65 -6.09 -10.78 -2.99
CA ARG A 65 -4.95 -11.10 -3.88
C ARG A 65 -5.29 -10.79 -5.35
N ASP A 66 -6.43 -11.27 -5.82
CA ASP A 66 -6.90 -11.11 -7.20
C ASP A 66 -7.12 -9.64 -7.54
N GLN A 67 -7.71 -8.88 -6.61
CA GLN A 67 -7.82 -7.42 -6.74
C GLN A 67 -6.46 -6.73 -6.82
N VAL A 68 -5.51 -7.08 -5.94
CA VAL A 68 -4.15 -6.52 -5.96
C VAL A 68 -3.46 -6.80 -7.29
N LEU A 69 -3.49 -8.05 -7.76
CA LEU A 69 -2.76 -8.47 -8.95
C LEU A 69 -3.36 -7.90 -10.22
N TRP A 70 -4.69 -7.83 -10.35
CA TRP A 70 -5.31 -7.55 -11.65
C TRP A 70 -6.00 -6.19 -11.75
N TYR A 71 -6.45 -5.60 -10.65
CA TYR A 71 -7.38 -4.46 -10.70
C TYR A 71 -6.98 -3.26 -9.83
N CYS A 72 -6.07 -3.42 -8.87
CA CYS A 72 -5.80 -2.39 -7.86
C CYS A 72 -5.07 -1.19 -8.45
N LEU A 73 -5.73 -0.03 -8.50
CA LEU A 73 -5.17 1.22 -9.03
C LEU A 73 -3.90 1.68 -8.29
N LEU A 74 -3.75 1.31 -7.02
CA LEU A 74 -2.57 1.66 -6.22
C LEU A 74 -1.27 0.98 -6.71
N TYR A 75 -1.39 -0.18 -7.37
CA TYR A 75 -0.25 -0.96 -7.87
C TYR A 75 -0.22 -1.01 -9.40
N ASP A 76 -0.90 -0.08 -10.08
CA ASP A 76 -1.09 -0.15 -11.52
C ASP A 76 0.22 -0.03 -12.30
N ASP A 77 1.11 0.86 -11.87
CA ASP A 77 2.42 1.05 -12.50
C ASP A 77 3.30 -0.18 -12.34
N GLU A 78 3.41 -0.72 -11.12
CA GLU A 78 4.18 -1.96 -10.88
C GLU A 78 3.59 -3.16 -11.62
N ARG A 79 2.27 -3.23 -11.72
CA ARG A 79 1.59 -4.29 -12.48
C ARG A 79 1.92 -4.18 -13.96
N LYS A 80 1.88 -2.98 -14.54
CA LYS A 80 2.23 -2.74 -15.94
C LYS A 80 3.68 -3.11 -16.22
N GLU A 81 4.61 -2.75 -15.33
CA GLU A 81 6.02 -3.14 -15.42
C GLU A 81 6.16 -4.67 -15.45
N MET A 82 5.56 -5.36 -14.46
CA MET A 82 5.56 -6.83 -14.40
C MET A 82 4.99 -7.45 -15.68
N LEU A 83 3.80 -7.00 -16.13
CA LEU A 83 3.12 -7.52 -17.31
C LEU A 83 3.88 -7.22 -18.61
N GLY A 84 4.67 -6.16 -18.65
CA GLY A 84 5.55 -5.83 -19.77
C GLY A 84 6.76 -6.76 -19.88
N MET A 85 7.21 -7.33 -18.77
CA MET A 85 8.35 -8.25 -18.69
C MET A 85 7.99 -9.72 -18.92
N LEU A 86 6.70 -10.08 -18.94
CA LEU A 86 6.30 -11.47 -19.12
C LEU A 86 6.61 -11.97 -20.53
N GLU A 87 7.32 -13.08 -20.60
CA GLU A 87 7.42 -13.92 -21.79
C GLU A 87 6.03 -14.50 -22.09
N ARG A 88 5.49 -14.11 -23.24
CA ARG A 88 4.16 -14.52 -23.71
C ARG A 88 4.32 -15.26 -25.03
N THR A 89 3.92 -16.52 -25.05
CA THR A 89 3.86 -17.35 -26.26
C THR A 89 2.66 -17.01 -27.15
N MET A 90 1.61 -16.38 -26.59
CA MET A 90 0.41 -15.94 -27.31
C MET A 90 -0.13 -14.61 -26.75
N ILE A 91 -0.85 -13.84 -27.59
CA ILE A 91 -1.62 -12.64 -27.22
C ILE A 91 -2.90 -13.08 -26.48
N SER A 92 -2.76 -13.86 -25.41
CA SER A 92 -3.89 -14.27 -24.58
C SER A 92 -3.99 -13.41 -23.33
N VAL A 93 -5.13 -13.50 -22.66
CA VAL A 93 -5.29 -12.99 -21.30
C VAL A 93 -4.22 -13.62 -20.42
N VAL A 94 -3.57 -12.80 -19.60
CA VAL A 94 -2.58 -13.28 -18.62
C VAL A 94 -3.33 -13.94 -17.47
N HIS A 95 -3.02 -15.19 -17.21
CA HIS A 95 -3.53 -15.96 -16.08
C HIS A 95 -2.46 -16.11 -14.98
N PHE A 96 -2.87 -16.54 -13.80
CA PHE A 96 -1.96 -16.78 -12.67
C PHE A 96 -0.78 -17.70 -13.03
N ALA A 97 -1.04 -18.78 -13.75
CA ALA A 97 -0.01 -19.73 -14.18
C ALA A 97 1.08 -19.08 -15.06
N ASN A 98 0.76 -18.02 -15.80
CA ASN A 98 1.77 -17.31 -16.60
C ASN A 98 2.81 -16.59 -15.73
N LEU A 99 2.47 -16.22 -14.49
CA LEU A 99 3.41 -15.57 -13.56
C LEU A 99 4.49 -16.53 -13.06
N THR A 100 4.30 -17.83 -13.26
CA THR A 100 5.15 -18.91 -12.75
C THR A 100 5.52 -19.91 -13.85
N SER A 101 5.28 -19.59 -15.13
CA SER A 101 5.55 -20.51 -16.23
C SER A 101 7.03 -20.58 -16.61
N THR A 102 7.79 -19.49 -16.41
CA THR A 102 9.23 -19.42 -16.69
C THR A 102 9.95 -18.75 -15.53
N LYS A 103 11.27 -18.91 -15.48
CA LYS A 103 12.12 -18.28 -14.45
C LYS A 103 12.06 -16.75 -14.54
N GLU A 104 11.99 -16.24 -15.75
CA GLU A 104 11.92 -14.83 -16.11
C GLU A 104 10.59 -14.24 -15.64
N ASN A 105 9.47 -14.91 -15.96
CA ASN A 105 8.14 -14.52 -15.49
C ASN A 105 8.06 -14.52 -13.97
N PHE A 106 8.61 -15.56 -13.34
CA PHE A 106 8.65 -15.66 -11.89
C PHE A 106 9.51 -14.57 -11.25
N THR A 107 10.62 -14.19 -11.89
CA THR A 107 11.48 -13.09 -11.44
C THR A 107 10.74 -11.76 -11.47
N ALA A 108 10.05 -11.45 -12.58
CA ALA A 108 9.22 -10.25 -12.68
C ALA A 108 8.08 -10.24 -11.64
N PHE A 109 7.43 -11.38 -11.44
CA PHE A 109 6.38 -11.53 -10.43
C PHE A 109 6.89 -11.36 -9.00
N ARG A 110 8.08 -11.90 -8.68
CA ARG A 110 8.72 -11.72 -7.39
C ARG A 110 9.05 -10.25 -7.12
N GLU A 111 9.57 -9.52 -8.11
CA GLU A 111 9.84 -8.09 -7.97
C GLU A 111 8.55 -7.28 -7.75
N PHE A 112 7.46 -7.61 -8.45
CA PHE A 112 6.14 -7.04 -8.15
C PHE A 112 5.73 -7.30 -6.69
N CYS A 113 5.86 -8.54 -6.20
CA CYS A 113 5.50 -8.89 -4.83
C CYS A 113 6.29 -8.08 -3.80
N LYS A 114 7.59 -7.86 -4.01
CA LYS A 114 8.42 -7.01 -3.15
C LYS A 114 7.93 -5.57 -3.13
N ARG A 115 7.74 -4.94 -4.30
CA ARG A 115 7.24 -3.56 -4.41
C ARG A 115 5.86 -3.40 -3.77
N TRP A 116 4.98 -4.39 -3.96
CA TRP A 116 3.69 -4.46 -3.28
C TRP A 116 3.87 -4.44 -1.75
N HIS A 117 4.75 -5.28 -1.22
CA HIS A 117 5.00 -5.37 0.21
C HIS A 117 5.59 -4.08 0.80
N ASP A 118 6.58 -3.50 0.13
CA ASP A 118 7.25 -2.27 0.57
C ASP A 118 6.28 -1.09 0.59
N LYS A 119 5.49 -0.92 -0.49
CA LYS A 119 4.47 0.15 -0.57
C LYS A 119 3.45 0.03 0.55
N ARG A 120 3.07 -1.20 0.96
CA ARG A 120 2.19 -1.41 2.12
C ARG A 120 2.83 -1.04 3.44
N MET A 121 4.10 -1.39 3.64
CA MET A 121 4.81 -1.02 4.86
C MET A 121 4.90 0.51 4.98
N LEU A 122 5.18 1.20 3.87
CA LEU A 122 5.16 2.66 3.82
C LEU A 122 3.78 3.24 4.16
N LEU A 123 2.70 2.75 3.56
CA LEU A 123 1.34 3.24 3.84
C LEU A 123 0.93 3.03 5.30
N LYS A 124 1.31 1.91 5.91
CA LYS A 124 1.05 1.66 7.34
C LYS A 124 1.85 2.60 8.24
N CYS A 125 3.12 2.83 7.93
CA CYS A 125 3.97 3.77 8.67
C CYS A 125 3.50 5.22 8.52
N LEU A 126 3.03 5.62 7.34
CA LEU A 126 2.46 6.95 7.10
C LEU A 126 1.13 7.10 7.84
N GLY A 127 0.26 6.09 7.80
CA GLY A 127 -1.00 6.10 8.55
C GLY A 127 -0.79 6.26 10.05
N SER A 128 0.16 5.51 10.63
CA SER A 128 0.48 5.60 12.06
C SER A 128 1.19 6.90 12.44
N ALA A 129 2.08 7.42 11.58
CA ALA A 129 2.72 8.72 11.79
C ALA A 129 1.70 9.86 11.74
N THR A 130 0.74 9.81 10.82
CA THR A 130 -0.34 10.80 10.72
C THR A 130 -1.23 10.76 11.98
N GLN A 131 -1.57 9.56 12.45
CA GLN A 131 -2.33 9.40 13.70
C GLN A 131 -1.55 9.89 14.92
N CYS A 132 -0.23 9.69 14.96
CA CYS A 132 0.64 10.22 16.02
C CYS A 132 0.71 11.75 16.00
N LEU A 133 0.80 12.37 14.82
CA LEU A 133 0.80 13.84 14.67
C LEU A 133 -0.56 14.46 15.02
N VAL A 134 -1.67 13.82 14.64
CA VAL A 134 -3.03 14.24 15.03
C VAL A 134 -3.22 14.11 16.54
N SER A 135 -2.77 13.02 17.15
CA SER A 135 -2.82 12.84 18.60
C SER A 135 -1.96 13.88 19.34
N LYS A 136 -0.76 14.18 18.84
CA LYS A 136 0.09 15.26 19.39
C LYS A 136 -0.54 16.65 19.23
N LYS A 137 -1.18 16.96 18.10
CA LYS A 137 -1.95 18.20 17.93
C LYS A 137 -3.17 18.26 18.86
N ALA A 138 -3.86 17.15 19.08
CA ALA A 138 -4.99 17.07 20.01
C ALA A 138 -4.54 17.28 21.47
N ILE A 139 -3.41 16.70 21.88
CA ILE A 139 -2.80 16.92 23.20
C ILE A 139 -2.38 18.38 23.39
N VAL A 140 -1.84 19.03 22.35
CA VAL A 140 -1.52 20.46 22.41
C VAL A 140 -2.79 21.30 22.52
N PHE A 141 -3.87 20.95 21.81
CA PHE A 141 -5.15 21.67 21.88
C PHE A 141 -5.83 21.53 23.25
N SER A 142 -5.77 20.36 23.89
CA SER A 142 -6.31 20.16 25.24
C SER A 142 -5.53 20.88 26.34
N ASN A 143 -4.26 21.21 26.09
CA ASN A 143 -3.41 21.95 27.04
C ASN A 143 -3.48 23.48 26.89
N LEU A 144 -4.23 23.99 25.90
CA LEU A 144 -4.48 25.44 25.73
C LEU A 144 -5.87 25.89 26.19
N CYS A 145 -6.79 24.97 26.49
CA CYS A 145 -8.06 25.31 27.15
C CYS A 145 -7.88 25.25 28.67
N THR A 146 -7.40 26.34 29.28
CA THR A 146 -7.63 26.54 30.71
C THR A 146 -9.10 26.92 30.92
N PRO A 147 -9.76 26.43 31.99
CA PRO A 147 -11.13 26.82 32.29
C PRO A 147 -11.15 28.30 32.69
N ILE A 148 -11.84 29.13 31.92
CA ILE A 148 -12.26 30.44 32.40
C ILE A 148 -13.36 30.18 33.43
N ASP A 149 -13.12 30.60 34.66
CA ASP A 149 -14.05 30.54 35.78
C ASP A 149 -15.42 31.11 35.38
N ALA A 150 -16.43 30.24 35.32
CA ALA A 150 -17.83 30.63 35.25
C ALA A 150 -18.28 31.07 36.65
N SER A 151 -17.81 32.22 37.12
CA SER A 151 -18.27 32.85 38.36
C SER A 151 -18.18 34.39 38.28
N SER A 152 -18.73 34.97 37.23
CA SER A 152 -19.30 36.32 37.33
C SER A 152 -20.32 36.55 36.23
N LEU A 153 -21.61 36.61 36.59
CA LEU A 153 -22.62 37.56 36.11
C LEU A 153 -24.00 37.00 36.48
N VAL A 154 -24.38 37.25 37.73
CA VAL A 154 -25.77 37.30 38.14
C VAL A 154 -26.37 38.57 37.53
N GLY A 155 -27.44 38.44 36.75
CA GLY A 155 -28.24 39.55 36.24
C GLY A 155 -29.53 39.04 35.57
N PRO A 156 -30.72 39.61 35.87
CA PRO A 156 -31.99 38.88 35.72
C PRO A 156 -32.69 39.02 34.36
N LEU A 157 -33.48 37.98 34.05
CA LEU A 157 -34.70 37.89 33.24
C LEU A 157 -35.09 39.09 32.35
N ASN A 158 -35.19 38.84 31.04
CA ASN A 158 -36.41 39.22 30.32
C ASN A 158 -36.68 38.43 29.02
N SER A 159 -37.91 37.91 28.99
CA SER A 159 -38.85 37.64 27.88
C SER A 159 -38.38 37.62 26.41
N GLY A 160 -38.67 36.47 25.78
CA GLY A 160 -39.37 36.39 24.48
C GLY A 160 -38.55 36.61 23.21
N ILE A 161 -38.50 35.59 22.35
CA ILE A 161 -38.88 35.66 20.92
C ILE A 161 -38.57 34.28 20.30
N THR A 162 -39.63 33.64 19.80
CA THR A 162 -39.64 32.54 18.84
C THR A 162 -38.95 32.95 17.53
N THR A 163 -38.30 32.02 16.81
CA THR A 163 -38.53 31.73 15.37
C THR A 163 -37.33 31.01 14.70
N THR A 164 -37.71 29.95 13.96
CA THR A 164 -37.07 29.27 12.81
C THR A 164 -35.71 28.57 12.95
N MET A 165 -35.78 27.24 12.74
CA MET A 165 -34.74 26.46 12.09
C MET A 165 -34.65 26.88 10.61
N SER A 166 -33.45 27.15 10.12
CA SER A 166 -33.16 27.13 8.70
C SER A 166 -31.78 26.54 8.43
N SER A 167 -31.77 25.57 7.53
CA SER A 167 -30.65 24.83 7.01
C SER A 167 -29.67 25.74 6.27
N ALA A 168 -28.37 25.54 6.48
CA ALA A 168 -27.35 26.09 5.59
C ALA A 168 -26.39 24.99 5.15
N VAL A 169 -26.54 24.61 3.88
CA VAL A 169 -25.60 23.86 3.07
C VAL A 169 -24.40 24.78 2.81
N GLY A 170 -23.20 24.37 3.23
CA GLY A 170 -21.97 25.14 3.05
C GLY A 170 -20.92 24.31 2.34
N SER A 171 -20.87 24.41 1.02
CA SER A 171 -19.74 24.00 0.19
C SER A 171 -18.47 24.72 0.62
N LEU A 172 -17.37 24.00 0.80
CA LEU A 172 -16.05 24.59 0.97
C LEU A 172 -15.09 24.08 -0.11
N LEU A 173 -14.57 25.07 -0.82
CA LEU A 173 -13.74 25.05 -2.00
C LEU A 173 -12.32 24.53 -1.70
N LEU A 174 -11.75 23.86 -2.69
CA LEU A 174 -10.30 23.65 -2.80
C LEU A 174 -9.57 25.00 -2.88
N PRO A 175 -8.38 25.13 -2.26
CA PRO A 175 -7.36 26.03 -2.75
C PRO A 175 -6.37 25.28 -3.63
N THR A 176 -6.31 25.72 -4.89
CA THR A 176 -5.12 25.60 -5.73
C THR A 176 -4.10 26.64 -5.26
N SER A 177 -2.82 26.27 -5.20
CA SER A 177 -1.73 27.20 -5.55
C SER A 177 -0.43 26.45 -5.83
N ARG A 178 0.17 26.84 -6.96
CA ARG A 178 1.52 26.52 -7.41
C ARG A 178 2.53 27.45 -6.72
N SER A 179 3.73 26.95 -6.45
CA SER A 179 5.05 27.59 -6.71
C SER A 179 6.14 26.59 -6.29
N SER A 180 6.89 26.00 -7.22
CA SER A 180 8.16 26.50 -7.79
C SER A 180 9.20 26.91 -6.75
N ALA A 181 10.18 26.02 -6.52
CA ALA A 181 11.55 26.39 -6.13
C ALA A 181 12.51 25.33 -6.67
N ALA A 182 13.34 25.74 -7.62
CA ALA A 182 14.49 24.99 -8.12
C ALA A 182 15.66 25.17 -7.14
N CYS A 183 16.33 24.07 -6.78
CA CYS A 183 17.66 24.12 -6.17
C CYS A 183 18.66 23.47 -7.13
N VAL A 184 19.43 24.34 -7.78
CA VAL A 184 20.67 24.01 -8.48
C VAL A 184 21.75 23.83 -7.42
N GLY A 185 22.40 22.66 -7.39
CA GLY A 185 23.46 22.31 -6.45
C GLY A 185 24.62 21.65 -7.17
N SER A 186 25.71 22.41 -7.27
CA SER A 186 26.92 22.24 -8.06
C SER A 186 27.70 20.92 -7.92
N VAL A 187 28.35 20.60 -9.05
CA VAL A 187 29.41 19.63 -9.28
C VAL A 187 30.60 19.84 -8.33
N SER A 188 31.19 18.75 -7.84
CA SER A 188 32.60 18.71 -7.44
C SER A 188 33.22 17.40 -7.92
N ARG A 189 34.13 17.53 -8.90
CA ARG A 189 35.03 16.48 -9.37
C ARG A 189 36.17 16.33 -8.36
N SER A 190 36.48 15.09 -7.97
CA SER A 190 37.79 14.74 -7.43
C SER A 190 38.34 13.54 -8.19
N SER A 191 39.37 13.81 -8.97
CA SER A 191 40.22 12.85 -9.67
C SER A 191 41.07 12.06 -8.66
N GLY A 192 41.20 10.75 -8.85
CA GLY A 192 42.11 9.91 -8.09
C GLY A 192 42.35 8.57 -8.79
N GLN A 193 43.57 8.40 -9.30
CA GLN A 193 44.18 7.18 -9.85
C GLN A 193 43.94 5.98 -8.90
N GLY A 194 43.68 4.74 -9.30
CA GLY A 194 44.31 3.95 -10.36
C GLY A 194 45.19 2.87 -9.72
N ILE A 195 44.69 1.66 -9.50
CA ILE A 195 45.55 0.46 -9.42
C ILE A 195 44.77 -0.81 -9.82
N SER A 196 45.36 -1.50 -10.81
CA SER A 196 45.01 -2.79 -11.36
C SER A 196 45.38 -3.91 -10.38
N GLY A 197 44.49 -4.87 -10.15
CA GLY A 197 44.73 -6.03 -9.30
C GLY A 197 43.98 -7.26 -9.82
N THR A 198 44.59 -7.95 -10.79
CA THR A 198 44.26 -9.32 -11.19
C THR A 198 44.45 -10.27 -10.01
N VAL A 199 43.41 -11.03 -9.65
CA VAL A 199 43.54 -12.20 -8.78
C VAL A 199 43.12 -13.43 -9.56
N THR A 200 44.09 -14.31 -9.80
CA THR A 200 43.92 -15.61 -10.43
C THR A 200 44.14 -16.71 -9.37
N ARG A 201 43.21 -17.68 -9.35
CA ARG A 201 43.27 -19.07 -8.84
C ARG A 201 43.83 -19.35 -7.42
N ARG A 202 43.03 -20.07 -6.64
CA ARG A 202 43.11 -21.55 -6.55
C ARG A 202 41.73 -22.14 -6.28
#